data_AF-W2PPK8-F1
#
_entry.id   AF-W2PPK8-F1
#
_cell.length_a   1.000
_cell.length_b   1.000
_cell.length_c   1.000
_cell.angle_alpha   90.00
_cell.angle_beta   90.00
_cell.angle_gamma   90.00
#
_symmetry.space_group_name_H-M   'P 1'
#
loop_
_entity.id
_entity.type
_entity.pdbx_description
1 polymer ?
#
loop_
_entity_poly.entity_id
_entity_poly.type
_entity_poly.pdbx_seq_one_letter_code
_entity_poly.pdbx_strand_id
1 'polypeptide(L)'
;MKIYLEEVDKNESIGTWKCVHFDRSEYHNHPASENPTIHPEHRRRDREQLVSRDLTTKDLIASPSAVGNSPAVVVATFRQAHPETSITAKDIANHKDSDRRAALVHDTPTELLLKELTSRNIFSSTSYI
;
A
#
# COMPACT_ATOMS: atom_id res chain seq x y z
N MET A 1 8.53 -21.92 -2.19
CA MET A 1 9.96 -21.80 -2.53
C MET A 1 10.76 -21.85 -1.24
N LYS A 2 11.64 -22.83 -1.08
CA LYS A 2 12.48 -22.97 0.12
C LYS A 2 13.93 -22.75 -0.31
N ILE A 3 14.44 -21.59 0.03
CA ILE A 3 15.83 -21.19 -0.20
C ILE A 3 16.52 -21.24 1.15
N TYR A 4 17.74 -21.75 1.18
CA TYR A 4 18.57 -21.73 2.36
C TYR A 4 19.96 -21.21 2.01
N LEU A 5 20.65 -20.74 3.03
CA LEU A 5 22.02 -20.23 2.90
C LEU A 5 22.96 -21.36 3.26
N GLU A 6 23.94 -21.61 2.39
CA GLU A 6 25.07 -22.50 2.66
C GLU A 6 26.35 -21.68 2.65
N GLU A 7 27.25 -21.98 3.58
CA GLU A 7 28.63 -21.49 3.52
C GLU A 7 29.29 -22.01 2.24
N VAL A 8 30.04 -21.15 1.55
CA VAL A 8 30.82 -21.56 0.38
C VAL A 8 32.00 -22.42 0.81
N ASP A 9 32.65 -22.06 1.93
CA ASP A 9 33.65 -22.88 2.62
C ASP A 9 33.12 -23.31 3.99
N LYS A 10 32.97 -24.62 4.19
CA LYS A 10 32.45 -25.22 5.43
C LYS A 10 33.39 -25.06 6.63
N ASN A 11 34.62 -24.60 6.39
CA ASN A 11 35.61 -24.35 7.44
C ASN A 11 35.67 -22.88 7.86
N GLU A 12 34.89 -22.00 7.24
CA GLU A 12 34.92 -20.56 7.51
C GLU A 12 33.50 -20.00 7.72
N SER A 13 33.10 -19.93 8.99
CA SER A 13 31.75 -19.51 9.42
C SER A 13 31.46 -18.01 9.29
N ILE A 14 32.44 -17.21 8.85
CA ILE A 14 32.34 -15.77 8.62
C ILE A 14 32.51 -15.43 7.13
N GLY A 15 32.67 -16.45 6.28
CA GLY A 15 32.99 -16.30 4.86
C GLY A 15 31.80 -16.00 3.96
N THR A 16 32.00 -16.21 2.65
CA THR A 16 30.97 -15.97 1.63
C THR A 16 29.87 -17.03 1.72
N TRP A 17 28.61 -16.61 1.61
CA TRP A 17 27.44 -17.47 1.60
C TRP A 17 26.86 -17.58 0.18
N LYS A 18 26.32 -18.74 -0.17
CA LYS A 18 25.55 -18.95 -1.41
C LYS A 18 24.09 -19.27 -1.09
N CYS A 19 23.19 -18.75 -1.91
CA CYS A 19 21.79 -19.18 -1.91
C CYS A 19 21.66 -20.49 -2.67
N VAL A 20 21.02 -21.48 -2.05
CA VAL A 20 20.73 -22.78 -2.66
C VAL A 20 19.24 -23.09 -2.56
N HIS A 21 18.73 -23.76 -3.60
CA HIS A 21 17.33 -24.16 -3.71
C HIS A 21 17.15 -25.56 -3.13
N PHE A 22 16.11 -25.75 -2.32
CA PHE A 22 15.77 -27.07 -1.82
C PHE A 22 15.07 -27.88 -2.92
N ASP A 23 15.53 -29.12 -3.14
CA ASP A 23 14.91 -30.17 -3.96
C ASP A 23 14.11 -29.67 -5.17
N ARG A 24 14.82 -29.26 -6.23
CA ARG A 24 14.23 -28.86 -7.51
C ARG A 24 13.25 -27.68 -7.43
N SER A 25 13.24 -26.91 -6.34
CA SER A 25 12.35 -25.76 -6.20
C SER A 25 12.66 -24.61 -7.18
N GLU A 26 13.80 -24.68 -7.87
CA GLU A 26 14.18 -23.84 -9.01
C GLU A 26 13.46 -24.21 -10.32
N TYR A 27 12.88 -25.42 -10.41
CA TYR A 27 12.17 -25.87 -11.61
C TYR A 27 10.68 -25.53 -11.50
N HIS A 28 10.23 -24.70 -12.43
CA HIS A 28 8.83 -24.33 -12.58
C HIS A 28 8.25 -24.99 -13.82
N ASN A 29 6.99 -25.39 -13.77
CA ASN A 29 6.24 -25.89 -14.94
C ASN A 29 5.64 -24.75 -15.78
N HIS A 30 6.01 -23.51 -15.48
CA HIS A 30 5.60 -22.30 -16.16
C HIS A 30 6.77 -21.30 -16.18
N PRO A 31 6.83 -20.38 -17.16
CA PRO A 31 7.78 -19.28 -17.13
C PRO A 31 7.54 -18.37 -15.92
N ALA A 32 8.57 -17.62 -15.54
CA ALA A 32 8.40 -16.53 -14.58
C ALA A 32 7.39 -15.52 -15.12
N SER A 33 6.59 -14.92 -14.25
CA SER A 33 5.73 -13.83 -14.70
C SER A 33 6.56 -12.57 -14.91
N GLU A 34 6.39 -11.97 -16.09
CA GLU A 34 7.10 -10.74 -16.48
C GLU A 34 6.41 -9.47 -15.98
N ASN A 35 5.13 -9.56 -15.61
CA ASN A 35 4.35 -8.41 -15.20
C ASN A 35 4.38 -8.26 -13.66
N PRO A 36 5.17 -7.33 -13.09
CA PRO A 36 5.28 -7.18 -11.64
C PRO A 36 3.94 -6.82 -10.99
N THR A 37 2.99 -6.26 -11.75
CA THR A 37 1.66 -5.89 -11.23
C THR A 37 0.80 -7.09 -10.86
N ILE A 38 1.10 -8.31 -11.31
CA ILE A 38 0.32 -9.48 -10.87
C ILE A 38 0.67 -9.91 -9.45
N HIS A 39 1.86 -9.54 -8.96
CA HIS A 39 2.39 -9.99 -7.67
C HIS A 39 2.02 -9.02 -6.53
N PRO A 40 1.15 -9.43 -5.58
CA PRO A 40 0.69 -8.52 -4.52
C PRO A 40 1.80 -7.93 -3.67
N GLU A 41 2.83 -8.72 -3.35
CA GLU A 41 3.97 -8.25 -2.55
C GLU A 41 4.83 -7.23 -3.28
N HIS A 42 4.97 -7.34 -4.60
CA HIS A 42 5.68 -6.33 -5.40
C HIS A 42 4.93 -5.00 -5.36
N ARG A 43 3.60 -5.05 -5.58
CA ARG A 43 2.74 -3.85 -5.51
C ARG A 43 2.73 -3.22 -4.11
N ARG A 44 2.73 -4.04 -3.05
CA ARG A 44 2.81 -3.56 -1.67
C ARG A 44 4.13 -2.83 -1.41
N ARG A 45 5.26 -3.45 -1.78
CA ARG A 45 6.59 -2.86 -1.60
C ARG A 45 6.75 -1.58 -2.41
N ASP A 46 6.28 -1.57 -3.65
CA ASP A 46 6.30 -0.39 -4.52
C ASP A 46 5.56 0.80 -3.88
N ARG A 47 4.34 0.56 -3.39
CA ARG A 47 3.59 1.55 -2.60
C ARG A 47 4.34 2.03 -1.37
N GLU A 48 4.93 1.15 -0.57
CA GLU A 48 5.71 1.54 0.62
C GLU A 48 6.93 2.39 0.25
N GLN A 49 7.60 2.07 -0.86
CA GLN A 49 8.71 2.87 -1.37
C GLN A 49 8.25 4.25 -1.84
N LEU A 50 7.13 4.34 -2.56
CA LEU A 50 6.60 5.60 -3.03
C LEU A 50 6.11 6.50 -1.87
N VAL A 51 5.39 5.93 -0.90
CA VAL A 51 4.94 6.64 0.31
C VAL A 51 6.11 7.16 1.14
N SER A 52 7.24 6.44 1.18
CA SER A 52 8.42 6.86 1.94
C SER A 52 9.27 7.90 1.21
N ARG A 53 9.23 7.96 -0.12
CA ARG A 53 10.07 8.85 -0.94
C ARG A 53 9.40 10.15 -1.34
N ASP A 54 8.08 10.16 -1.46
CA ASP A 54 7.34 11.31 -1.99
C ASP A 54 6.17 11.66 -1.07
N LEU A 55 6.31 12.79 -0.36
CA LEU A 55 5.27 13.35 0.52
C LEU A 55 3.99 13.64 -0.26
N THR A 56 4.09 14.04 -1.53
CA THR A 56 2.94 14.25 -2.42
C THR A 56 2.22 12.94 -2.70
N THR A 57 2.97 11.83 -2.82
CA THR A 57 2.38 10.50 -3.01
C THR A 57 1.77 9.97 -1.73
N LYS A 58 2.43 10.15 -0.59
CA LYS A 58 1.86 9.87 0.73
C LYS A 58 0.56 10.66 0.94
N ASP A 59 0.56 11.94 0.59
CA ASP A 59 -0.61 12.79 0.64
C ASP A 59 -1.65 12.40 -0.43
N LEU A 60 -1.30 11.90 -1.62
CA LEU A 60 -2.33 11.42 -2.57
C LEU A 60 -3.02 10.12 -2.12
N ILE A 61 -2.34 9.28 -1.35
CA ILE A 61 -2.94 8.09 -0.72
C ILE A 61 -3.73 8.47 0.55
N ALA A 62 -3.18 9.36 1.39
CA ALA A 62 -3.71 9.71 2.70
C ALA A 62 -4.64 10.95 2.69
N SER A 63 -4.58 11.82 1.67
CA SER A 63 -5.29 13.09 1.62
C SER A 63 -6.79 12.83 1.44
N PRO A 64 -7.60 13.37 2.35
CA PRO A 64 -9.06 13.42 2.26
C PRO A 64 -9.63 14.20 1.05
N SER A 65 -8.80 14.70 0.12
CA SER A 65 -9.28 15.00 -1.25
C SER A 65 -9.83 13.72 -1.96
N ALA A 66 -9.61 12.55 -1.35
CA ALA A 66 -10.09 11.22 -1.70
C ALA A 66 -11.58 10.90 -1.45
N VAL A 67 -12.41 11.78 -0.87
CA VAL A 67 -13.85 11.48 -0.65
C VAL A 67 -14.65 11.46 -1.97
N GLY A 68 -14.12 12.02 -3.06
CA GLY A 68 -14.80 12.04 -4.38
C GLY A 68 -14.07 11.35 -5.53
N ASN A 69 -12.77 11.07 -5.41
CA ASN A 69 -11.97 10.56 -6.53
C ASN A 69 -12.03 9.03 -6.63
N SER A 70 -12.35 8.53 -7.83
CA SER A 70 -12.35 7.09 -8.09
C SER A 70 -10.93 6.52 -7.96
N PRO A 71 -10.77 5.24 -7.55
CA PRO A 71 -9.46 4.60 -7.48
C PRO A 71 -8.67 4.64 -8.80
N ALA A 72 -9.36 4.66 -9.94
CA ALA A 72 -8.72 4.77 -11.26
C ALA A 72 -8.09 6.14 -11.49
N VAL A 73 -8.75 7.23 -11.07
CA VAL A 73 -8.21 8.60 -11.16
C VAL A 73 -6.95 8.72 -10.31
N VAL A 74 -6.98 8.20 -9.09
CA VAL A 74 -5.83 8.21 -8.18
C VAL A 74 -4.62 7.49 -8.81
N VAL A 75 -4.84 6.33 -9.43
CA VAL A 75 -3.76 5.60 -10.14
C VAL A 75 -3.27 6.35 -11.38
N ALA A 76 -4.15 7.00 -12.13
CA ALA A 76 -3.74 7.79 -13.28
C ALA A 76 -2.83 8.96 -12.86
N THR A 77 -3.18 9.66 -11.79
CA THR A 77 -2.34 10.71 -11.19
C THR A 77 -1.00 10.14 -10.72
N PHE A 78 -0.99 8.97 -10.07
CA PHE A 78 0.27 8.32 -9.68
C PHE A 78 1.15 8.00 -10.87
N ARG A 79 0.60 7.47 -11.95
CA ARG A 79 1.36 7.14 -13.16
C ARG A 79 1.87 8.36 -13.92
N GLN A 80 1.27 9.54 -13.72
CA GLN A 80 1.83 10.78 -14.25
C GLN A 80 3.13 11.17 -13.54
N ALA A 81 3.21 10.95 -12.22
CA ALA A 81 4.40 11.27 -11.43
C ALA A 81 5.44 10.13 -11.43
N HIS A 82 4.98 8.88 -11.41
CA HIS A 82 5.77 7.65 -11.30
C HIS A 82 5.29 6.62 -12.33
N PRO A 83 5.64 6.77 -13.63
CA PRO A 83 5.15 5.92 -14.72
C PRO A 83 5.42 4.42 -14.54
N GLU A 84 6.51 4.09 -13.85
CA GLU A 84 6.96 2.73 -13.55
C GLU A 84 6.19 2.05 -12.41
N THR A 85 5.25 2.74 -11.75
CA THR A 85 4.52 2.15 -10.63
C THR A 85 3.68 0.94 -11.04
N SER A 86 3.80 -0.09 -10.22
CA SER A 86 3.03 -1.33 -10.28
C SER A 86 1.69 -1.26 -9.54
N ILE A 87 1.39 -0.14 -8.87
CA ILE A 87 0.15 0.07 -8.11
C ILE A 87 -1.07 -0.02 -9.03
N THR A 88 -2.11 -0.70 -8.55
CA THR A 88 -3.39 -0.84 -9.25
C THR A 88 -4.53 -0.14 -8.52
N ALA A 89 -5.63 0.08 -9.24
CA ALA A 89 -6.84 0.70 -8.67
C ALA A 89 -7.41 -0.12 -7.51
N LYS A 90 -7.23 -1.45 -7.54
CA LYS A 90 -7.63 -2.34 -6.46
C LYS A 90 -6.81 -2.11 -5.20
N ASP A 91 -5.52 -1.83 -5.33
CA ASP A 91 -4.67 -1.55 -4.17
C ASP A 91 -5.08 -0.24 -3.47
N ILE A 92 -5.51 0.77 -4.25
CA ILE A 92 -6.09 2.02 -3.72
C ILE A 92 -7.45 1.78 -3.07
N ALA A 93 -8.35 1.02 -3.70
CA ALA A 93 -9.65 0.71 -3.14
C ALA A 93 -9.55 -0.04 -1.79
N ASN A 94 -8.65 -1.03 -1.71
CA ASN A 94 -8.40 -1.77 -0.47
C ASN A 94 -7.84 -0.87 0.64
N HIS A 95 -6.96 0.08 0.30
CA HIS A 95 -6.43 1.04 1.26
C HIS A 95 -7.53 1.94 1.81
N LYS A 96 -8.35 2.53 0.92
CA LYS A 96 -9.50 3.36 1.31
C LYS A 96 -10.48 2.60 2.22
N ASP A 97 -10.75 1.33 1.92
CA ASP A 97 -11.61 0.51 2.78
C ASP A 97 -10.97 0.25 4.15
N SER A 98 -9.66 0.02 4.20
CA SER A 98 -8.93 -0.13 5.46
C SER A 98 -8.98 1.14 6.31
N ASP A 99 -8.74 2.31 5.70
CA ASP A 99 -8.81 3.60 6.40
C ASP A 99 -10.22 3.88 6.91
N ARG A 100 -11.24 3.60 6.09
CA ARG A 100 -12.64 3.72 6.48
C ARG A 100 -12.96 2.81 7.67
N ARG A 101 -12.53 1.54 7.63
CA ARG A 101 -12.71 0.61 8.75
C ARG A 101 -12.03 1.11 10.02
N ALA A 102 -10.83 1.68 9.91
CA ALA A 102 -10.09 2.26 11.04
C ALA A 102 -10.79 3.52 11.60
N ALA A 103 -11.30 4.39 10.74
CA ALA A 103 -12.03 5.60 11.16
C ALA A 103 -13.36 5.28 11.83
N LEU A 104 -14.03 4.20 11.42
CA LEU A 104 -15.33 3.77 11.92
C LEU A 104 -15.25 2.72 13.03
N VAL A 105 -14.08 2.52 13.66
CA VAL A 105 -13.92 1.51 14.73
C VAL A 105 -14.88 1.76 15.89
N HIS A 106 -15.09 3.04 16.24
CA HIS A 106 -15.90 3.45 17.39
C HIS A 106 -17.15 4.24 17.02
N ASP A 107 -17.27 4.63 15.76
CA ASP A 107 -18.28 5.56 15.30
C ASP A 107 -18.97 5.01 14.05
N THR A 108 -20.27 5.21 13.96
CA THR A 108 -21.00 5.09 12.70
C THR A 108 -20.59 6.21 11.74
N PRO A 109 -20.81 6.05 10.42
CA PRO A 109 -20.52 7.11 9.45
C PRO A 109 -21.17 8.46 9.80
N THR A 110 -22.40 8.44 10.34
CA THR A 110 -23.13 9.64 10.74
C THR A 110 -22.51 10.30 11.97
N GLU A 111 -22.10 9.53 12.97
CA GLU A 111 -21.43 10.06 14.17
C GLU A 111 -20.07 10.67 13.81
N LEU A 112 -19.29 10.00 12.96
CA LEU A 112 -18.03 10.53 12.46
C LEU A 112 -18.25 11.85 11.71
N LEU A 113 -19.27 11.90 10.84
CA LEU A 113 -19.64 13.12 10.12
C LEU A 113 -20.04 14.25 11.09
N LEU A 114 -20.87 13.95 12.09
CA LEU A 114 -21.32 14.94 13.06
C LEU A 114 -20.16 15.51 13.88
N LYS A 115 -19.23 14.64 14.31
CA LYS A 115 -18.00 15.06 15.00
C LYS A 115 -17.15 15.98 14.14
N GLU A 116 -16.97 15.64 12.86
CA GLU A 116 -16.18 16.44 11.91
C GLU A 116 -16.84 17.80 11.60
N LEU A 117 -18.16 17.84 11.46
CA LEU A 117 -18.89 19.10 11.27
C LEU A 117 -18.84 19.98 12.53
N THR A 118 -18.87 19.37 13.70
CA THR A 118 -18.74 20.06 14.99
C THR A 118 -17.33 20.61 15.18
N SER A 119 -16.28 19.83 14.88
CA SER A 119 -14.89 20.27 14.98
C SER A 119 -14.57 21.45 14.04
N ARG A 120 -15.27 21.51 12.90
CA ARG A 120 -15.17 22.60 11.92
C ARG A 120 -16.05 23.82 12.25
N ASN A 121 -16.73 23.84 13.40
CA ASN A 121 -17.68 24.89 13.80
C ASN A 121 -18.76 25.18 12.75
N ILE A 122 -19.20 24.16 12.00
CA ILE A 122 -20.25 24.31 10.98
C ILE A 122 -21.60 24.60 11.66
N PHE A 123 -21.83 24.05 12.86
CA PHE A 123 -23.02 24.33 13.66
C PHE A 123 -22.75 25.53 14.57
N SER A 124 -23.36 26.68 14.26
CA SER A 124 -23.39 27.81 15.16
C SER A 124 -24.41 27.58 16.28
N SER A 125 -23.99 27.70 17.53
CA SER A 125 -24.87 27.71 18.70
C SER A 125 -25.72 28.98 18.68
N THR A 126 -26.89 28.95 18.02
CA THR A 126 -27.88 30.02 18.20
C THR A 126 -28.53 29.83 19.57
N SER A 127 -27.93 30.43 20.60
CA SER A 127 -28.59 30.62 21.90
C SER A 127 -29.74 31.59 21.71
N TYR A 128 -30.98 31.08 21.68
CA TYR A 128 -32.15 31.92 21.90
C TYR A 128 -32.18 32.31 23.38
N ILE A 129 -31.95 33.59 23.66
CA ILE A 129 -32.30 34.25 24.93
C ILE A 129 -33.70 34.81 24.77
#